data_AF-A0A3C0TL80-F1
#
_entry.id   AF-A0A3C0TL80-F1
#
_cell.length_a   1.000
_cell.length_b   1.000
_cell.length_c   1.000
_cell.angle_alpha   90.00
_cell.angle_beta   90.00
_cell.angle_gamma   90.00
#
_symmetry.space_group_name_H-M   'P 1'
#
loop_
_entity.id
_entity.type
_entity.pdbx_description
1 polymer ?
#
loop_
_entity_poly.entity_id
_entity_poly.type
_entity_poly.pdbx_seq_one_letter_code
_entity_poly.pdbx_strand_id
1 'polypeptide(L)'
;MTEQGPDKGLKKAILIGAIAGALFSLGIALSMDIFFADQLQGTWRDAAAKDVTKMFGESCGQNWFAVMLLLVSVLGFLAAFGAVLGVVAGFFLNRFFKFVLK
;
A
#
# COMPACT_ATOMS: atom_id res chain seq x y z
N MET A 1 6.10 -29.03 24.36
CA MET A 1 5.90 -28.15 23.19
C MET A 1 6.46 -26.79 23.54
N THR A 2 7.70 -26.49 23.18
CA THR A 2 8.30 -25.18 23.48
C THR A 2 7.84 -24.18 22.43
N GLU A 3 6.97 -23.26 22.84
CA GLU A 3 6.76 -21.98 22.15
C GLU A 3 8.11 -21.24 22.09
N GLN A 4 8.86 -21.44 21.01
CA GLN A 4 9.97 -20.55 20.67
C GLN A 4 9.36 -19.39 19.89
N GLY A 5 9.17 -18.26 20.57
CA GLY A 5 8.73 -17.02 19.94
C GLY A 5 9.62 -16.67 18.74
N PRO A 6 9.10 -15.91 17.75
CA PRO A 6 9.80 -15.66 16.49
C PRO A 6 11.18 -15.07 16.74
N ASP A 7 12.20 -15.68 16.11
CA ASP A 7 13.59 -15.27 16.28
C ASP A 7 13.78 -13.80 15.87
N LYS A 8 14.76 -13.12 16.49
CA LYS A 8 15.00 -11.68 16.25
C LYS A 8 15.24 -11.36 14.76
N GLY A 9 15.77 -12.31 13.98
CA GLY A 9 15.98 -12.17 12.54
C GLY A 9 14.67 -12.18 11.76
N LEU A 10 13.77 -13.12 12.07
CA LEU A 10 12.44 -13.21 11.46
C LEU A 10 11.61 -11.93 11.73
N LYS A 11 11.62 -11.42 12.97
CA LYS A 11 10.93 -10.17 13.30
C LYS A 11 11.43 -8.99 12.47
N LYS A 12 12.74 -8.86 12.29
CA LYS A 12 13.34 -7.81 11.45
C LYS A 12 12.99 -7.99 9.98
N ALA A 13 13.08 -9.21 9.44
CA ALA A 13 12.74 -9.49 8.06
C ALA A 13 11.27 -9.20 7.74
N ILE A 14 10.36 -9.56 8.65
CA ILE A 14 8.94 -9.23 8.55
C ILE A 14 8.72 -7.72 8.56
N LEU A 15 9.37 -6.98 9.48
CA LEU A 15 9.23 -5.52 9.56
C LEU A 15 9.76 -4.81 8.32
N ILE A 16 10.95 -5.21 7.83
CA ILE A 16 11.53 -4.67 6.61
C ILE A 16 10.63 -4.99 5.42
N GLY A 17 10.15 -6.23 5.33
CA GLY A 17 9.20 -6.64 4.31
C GLY A 17 7.94 -5.79 4.31
N ALA A 18 7.33 -5.56 5.48
CA ALA A 18 6.15 -4.73 5.63
C ALA A 18 6.37 -3.28 5.18
N ILE A 19 7.46 -2.65 5.63
CA ILE A 19 7.79 -1.26 5.26
C ILE A 19 8.07 -1.17 3.76
N ALA A 20 8.90 -2.06 3.22
CA ALA A 20 9.21 -2.09 1.80
C ALA A 20 7.95 -2.32 0.96
N GLY A 21 7.10 -3.27 1.35
CA GLY A 21 5.85 -3.57 0.66
C GLY A 21 4.91 -2.37 0.60
N ALA A 22 4.73 -1.65 1.71
CA ALA A 22 3.93 -0.43 1.75
C ALA A 22 4.50 0.69 0.87
N LEU A 23 5.83 0.89 0.92
CA LEU A 23 6.49 1.92 0.10
C LEU A 23 6.44 1.58 -1.39
N PHE A 24 6.62 0.31 -1.76
CA PHE A 24 6.54 -0.10 -3.16
C PHE A 24 5.10 0.01 -3.69
N SER A 25 4.10 -0.41 -2.93
CA SER A 25 2.70 -0.29 -3.38
C SER A 25 2.30 1.18 -3.58
N LEU A 26 2.67 2.06 -2.64
CA LEU A 26 2.43 3.50 -2.78
C LEU A 26 3.25 4.09 -3.93
N GLY A 27 4.53 3.73 -4.02
CA GLY A 27 5.43 4.22 -5.06
C GLY A 27 4.93 3.88 -6.46
N ILE A 28 4.45 2.65 -6.67
CA ILE A 28 3.84 2.24 -7.95
C ILE A 28 2.55 3.01 -8.21
N ALA A 29 1.64 3.11 -7.24
CA ALA A 29 0.39 3.84 -7.42
C ALA A 29 0.59 5.32 -7.74
N LEU A 30 1.51 5.99 -7.04
CA LEU A 30 1.88 7.38 -7.32
C LEU A 30 2.62 7.53 -8.66
N SER A 31 3.43 6.55 -9.04
CA SER A 31 4.08 6.53 -10.36
C SER A 31 3.04 6.41 -11.48
N MET A 32 1.98 5.61 -11.29
CA MET A 32 0.84 5.56 -12.22
C MET A 32 0.16 6.92 -12.35
N ASP A 33 0.03 7.64 -11.25
CA ASP A 33 -0.58 8.98 -11.23
C ASP A 33 0.27 10.02 -11.97
N ILE A 34 1.59 9.98 -11.79
CA ILE A 34 2.49 11.01 -12.33
C ILE A 34 2.86 10.73 -13.79
N PHE A 35 3.19 9.49 -14.11
CA PHE A 35 3.75 9.13 -15.42
C PHE A 35 2.74 8.52 -16.38
N PHE A 36 1.62 8.00 -15.85
CA PHE A 36 0.66 7.24 -16.64
C PHE A 36 -0.77 7.80 -16.64
N ALA A 37 -1.00 9.00 -16.05
CA ALA A 37 -2.34 9.58 -15.97
C ALA A 37 -3.01 9.76 -17.33
N ASP A 38 -2.27 10.18 -18.36
CA ASP A 38 -2.82 10.39 -19.70
C ASP A 38 -3.29 9.07 -20.34
N GLN A 39 -2.55 7.99 -20.12
CA GLN A 39 -2.90 6.65 -20.62
C GLN A 39 -4.03 6.02 -19.80
N LEU A 40 -4.14 6.37 -18.52
CA LEU A 40 -5.11 5.82 -17.56
C LEU A 40 -6.36 6.69 -17.37
N GLN A 41 -6.57 7.68 -18.24
CA GLN A 41 -7.75 8.54 -18.26
C GLN A 41 -7.92 9.45 -17.02
N GLY A 42 -6.81 9.89 -16.45
CA GLY A 42 -6.76 10.85 -15.36
C GLY A 42 -6.01 10.34 -14.13
N THR A 43 -6.10 11.13 -13.07
CA THR A 43 -5.42 10.86 -11.79
C THR A 43 -6.32 10.12 -10.81
N TRP A 44 -5.73 9.54 -9.77
CA TRP A 44 -6.45 9.02 -8.61
C TRP A 44 -7.31 10.09 -7.94
N ARG A 45 -6.88 11.36 -7.99
CA ARG A 45 -7.67 12.48 -7.50
C ARG A 45 -8.93 12.69 -8.34
N ASP A 46 -8.84 12.57 -9.66
CA ASP A 46 -10.00 12.72 -10.55
C ASP A 46 -11.02 11.60 -10.32
N ALA A 47 -10.53 10.38 -10.10
CA ALA A 47 -11.37 9.25 -9.70
C ALA A 47 -12.06 9.51 -8.35
N ALA A 48 -11.31 9.95 -7.34
CA ALA A 48 -11.85 10.28 -6.02
C ALA A 48 -12.90 11.41 -6.10
N ALA A 49 -12.68 12.45 -6.93
CA ALA A 49 -13.64 13.53 -7.13
C ALA A 49 -14.95 13.02 -7.76
N LYS A 50 -14.86 12.14 -8.76
CA LYS A 50 -16.03 11.50 -9.38
C LYS A 50 -16.80 10.63 -8.37
N ASP A 51 -16.09 9.85 -7.55
CA ASP A 51 -16.70 8.99 -6.55
C ASP A 51 -17.38 9.77 -5.42
N VAL A 52 -16.73 10.81 -4.89
CA VAL A 52 -17.32 11.70 -3.89
C VAL A 52 -18.54 12.42 -4.47
N THR A 53 -18.46 12.91 -5.71
CA THR A 53 -19.60 13.54 -6.38
C THR A 53 -20.78 12.58 -6.48
N LYS A 54 -20.52 11.34 -6.88
CA LYS A 54 -21.56 10.32 -7.06
C LYS A 54 -22.23 9.90 -5.76
N MET A 55 -21.48 9.85 -4.66
CA MET A 55 -22.00 9.41 -3.35
C MET A 55 -22.62 10.53 -2.53
N PHE A 56 -22.08 11.76 -2.62
CA PHE A 56 -22.42 12.86 -1.72
C PHE A 56 -22.90 14.14 -2.44
N GLY A 57 -22.91 14.16 -3.78
CA GLY A 57 -23.34 15.29 -4.60
C GLY A 57 -22.19 16.20 -5.06
N GLU A 58 -22.49 17.09 -6.03
CA GLU A 58 -21.50 17.98 -6.66
C GLU A 58 -20.77 18.91 -5.68
N SER A 59 -21.47 19.39 -4.66
CA SER A 59 -20.89 20.27 -3.63
C SER A 59 -19.76 19.59 -2.85
N CYS A 60 -19.84 18.28 -2.62
CA CYS A 60 -18.79 17.50 -1.99
C CYS A 60 -17.69 17.11 -2.97
N GLY A 61 -18.03 16.84 -4.23
CA GLY A 61 -17.08 16.49 -5.28
C GLY A 61 -16.05 17.59 -5.60
N GLN A 62 -16.48 18.85 -5.51
CA GLN A 62 -15.60 20.02 -5.68
C GLN A 62 -14.87 20.41 -4.39
N ASN A 63 -15.26 19.85 -3.25
CA ASN A 63 -14.63 20.13 -1.97
C ASN A 63 -13.31 19.36 -1.84
N TRP A 64 -12.20 20.11 -1.88
CA TRP A 64 -10.85 19.56 -1.76
C TRP A 64 -10.67 18.64 -0.55
N PHE A 65 -11.25 18.98 0.61
CA PHE A 65 -11.09 18.20 1.83
C PHE A 65 -11.75 16.81 1.70
N ALA A 66 -12.98 16.76 1.16
CA ALA A 66 -13.70 15.49 0.99
C ALA A 66 -12.99 14.57 0.00
N VAL A 67 -12.52 15.12 -1.12
CA VAL A 67 -11.77 14.36 -2.14
C VAL A 67 -10.43 13.87 -1.59
N MET A 68 -9.69 14.70 -0.85
CA MET A 68 -8.42 14.27 -0.26
C MET A 68 -8.60 13.22 0.83
N LEU A 69 -9.66 13.33 1.64
CA LEU A 69 -9.96 12.33 2.66
C LEU A 69 -10.17 10.95 2.02
N LEU A 70 -10.95 10.87 0.94
CA LEU A 70 -11.14 9.62 0.20
C LEU A 70 -9.82 9.13 -0.40
N LEU A 71 -9.06 10.01 -1.05
CA LEU A 71 -7.80 9.66 -1.69
C LEU A 71 -6.78 9.09 -0.69
N VAL A 72 -6.57 9.77 0.44
CA VAL A 72 -5.69 9.31 1.52
C VAL A 72 -6.18 8.00 2.11
N SER A 73 -7.50 7.81 2.23
CA SER A 73 -8.08 6.54 2.72
C SER A 73 -7.76 5.38 1.78
N VAL A 74 -7.91 5.58 0.47
CA VAL A 74 -7.61 4.55 -0.55
C VAL A 74 -6.11 4.26 -0.62
N LEU A 75 -5.26 5.29 -0.63
CA LEU A 75 -3.80 5.11 -0.63
C LEU A 75 -3.32 4.45 0.68
N GLY A 76 -3.90 4.82 1.81
CA GLY A 76 -3.62 4.18 3.10
C GLY A 76 -4.02 2.70 3.13
N PHE A 77 -5.18 2.38 2.57
CA PHE A 77 -5.60 0.98 2.39
C PHE A 77 -4.63 0.21 1.49
N LEU A 78 -4.21 0.81 0.38
CA LEU A 78 -3.22 0.21 -0.52
C LEU A 78 -1.87 -0.01 0.17
N ALA A 79 -1.40 0.96 0.97
CA ALA A 79 -0.19 0.83 1.75
C ALA A 79 -0.28 -0.31 2.77
N ALA A 80 -1.42 -0.44 3.46
CA ALA A 80 -1.66 -1.54 4.38
C ALA A 80 -1.66 -2.90 3.65
N PHE A 81 -2.29 -2.98 2.48
CA PHE A 81 -2.28 -4.19 1.66
C PHE A 81 -0.86 -4.55 1.20
N GLY A 82 -0.11 -3.56 0.70
CA GLY A 82 1.31 -3.72 0.35
C GLY A 82 2.15 -4.18 1.55
N ALA A 83 1.89 -3.65 2.74
CA ALA A 83 2.56 -4.09 3.96
C ALA A 83 2.28 -5.55 4.28
N VAL A 84 1.03 -6.01 4.17
CA VAL A 84 0.66 -7.41 4.42
C VAL A 84 1.37 -8.35 3.43
N LEU A 85 1.38 -8.01 2.14
CA LEU A 85 2.13 -8.78 1.14
C LEU A 85 3.64 -8.76 1.44
N GLY A 86 4.15 -7.62 1.89
CA GLY A 86 5.53 -7.45 2.34
C GLY A 86 5.89 -8.32 3.55
N VAL A 87 4.99 -8.48 4.52
CA VAL A 87 5.16 -9.41 5.65
C VAL A 87 5.31 -10.85 5.14
N VAL A 88 4.43 -11.26 4.23
CA VAL A 88 4.45 -12.61 3.64
C VAL A 88 5.75 -12.83 2.87
N ALA A 89 6.16 -11.86 2.03
CA ALA A 89 7.43 -11.93 1.30
C ALA A 89 8.63 -11.98 2.25
N GLY A 90 8.66 -11.14 3.28
CA GLY A 90 9.72 -11.12 4.30
C GLY A 90 9.83 -12.44 5.06
N PHE A 91 8.70 -13.09 5.37
CA PHE A 91 8.67 -14.42 5.96
C PHE A 91 9.31 -15.47 5.03
N PHE A 92 8.90 -15.52 3.77
CA PHE A 92 9.44 -16.47 2.79
C PHE A 92 10.92 -16.23 2.50
N LEU A 93 11.35 -14.98 2.34
CA LEU A 93 12.75 -14.63 2.12
C LEU A 93 13.61 -15.05 3.31
N ASN A 94 13.19 -14.76 4.54
CA ASN A 94 13.93 -15.20 5.74
C ASN A 94 14.04 -16.74 5.80
N ARG A 95 12.96 -17.46 5.47
CA ARG A 95 12.98 -18.93 5.41
C ARG A 95 13.94 -19.44 4.34
N PHE A 96 13.91 -18.84 3.15
CA PHE A 96 14.78 -19.19 2.03
C PHE A 96 16.25 -18.94 2.36
N PHE A 97 16.61 -17.76 2.85
CA PHE A 97 18.00 -17.46 3.23
C PHE A 97 18.51 -18.35 4.35
N LYS A 98 17.67 -18.69 5.34
CA LYS A 98 18.05 -19.66 6.37
C LYS A 98 18.27 -21.08 5.84
N PHE A 99 17.60 -21.45 4.75
CA PHE A 99 17.81 -22.74 4.09
C PHE A 99 19.09 -22.74 3.25
N VAL A 100 19.37 -21.65 2.54
CA VAL A 100 20.53 -21.53 1.64
C VAL A 100 21.85 -21.27 2.38
N LEU A 101 21.81 -20.48 3.46
CA LEU A 101 23.01 -20.09 4.23
C LEU A 101 23.32 -21.05 5.39
N LYS A 102 22.69 -22.22 5.41
CA LYS A 102 22.91 -23.29 6.38
C LYS A 102 23.56 -24.47 5.69
#